data_AF-A0A175RJF3-F1
#
_entry.id   AF-A0A175RJF3-F1
#
_cell.length_a   1.000
_cell.length_b   1.000
_cell.length_c   1.000
_cell.angle_alpha   90.00
_cell.angle_beta   90.00
_cell.angle_gamma   90.00
#
_symmetry.space_group_name_H-M   'P 1'
#
loop_
_entity.id
_entity.type
_entity.pdbx_description
1 polymer ?
#
loop_
_entity_poly.entity_id
_entity_poly.type
_entity_poly.pdbx_seq_one_letter_code
_entity_poly.pdbx_strand_id
1 'polypeptide(L)'
;MACLLVDRVEVPFRLYVTSSHFGDKITIPESPYLLNATVLPVENRGRDILPFLHALAAADDFEIGLKLHTKKSPQRADGAQWRADLLSSLLPSRSGVSDIVTSLVRHTGIGLVAPSGFCLPVRPWVLENGPAMNRIFHVIDHDFSDTDMDDTYFAAGSMFWFRKQALSGLTDPRLMDLFEQEEGQLDGTIAHAMERIFPVEARRRDYLSVAMPAIMQDEPDVSDTEIMLRTHEHALKPSLLFPSPYVSPDSARFEPSPISNHSLAFRILAPVYRMLPEHARAGLKALLGRK
;
A
#
# COMPACT_ATOMS: atom_id res chain seq x y z
N MET A 1 16.76 12.53 -2.13
CA MET A 1 16.30 11.14 -2.36
C MET A 1 17.45 10.30 -2.89
N ALA A 2 18.08 10.65 -4.02
CA ALA A 2 19.29 9.96 -4.50
C ALA A 2 20.36 9.77 -3.40
N CYS A 3 20.74 10.83 -2.68
CA CYS A 3 21.68 10.71 -1.56
C CYS A 3 21.18 9.75 -0.47
N LEU A 4 19.88 9.79 -0.12
CA LEU A 4 19.32 8.87 0.88
C LEU A 4 19.41 7.40 0.44
N LEU A 5 19.25 7.12 -0.85
CA LEU A 5 19.42 5.76 -1.37
C LEU A 5 20.88 5.30 -1.24
N VAL A 6 21.84 6.14 -1.65
CA VAL A 6 23.29 5.86 -1.49
C VAL A 6 23.67 5.68 -0.02
N ASP A 7 23.11 6.52 0.84
CA ASP A 7 23.48 6.59 2.25
C ASP A 7 22.85 5.50 3.10
N ARG A 8 21.73 4.89 2.67
CA ARG A 8 20.90 4.04 3.54
C ARG A 8 20.57 2.67 2.97
N VAL A 9 20.72 2.44 1.67
CA VAL A 9 20.40 1.14 1.05
C VAL A 9 21.69 0.36 0.80
N GLU A 10 21.94 -0.64 1.66
CA GLU A 10 23.11 -1.54 1.60
C GLU A 10 22.76 -2.97 1.18
N VAL A 11 21.71 -3.11 0.37
CA VAL A 11 21.28 -4.37 -0.22
C VAL A 11 21.20 -4.21 -1.74
N PRO A 12 21.54 -5.23 -2.55
CA PRO A 12 21.44 -5.12 -4.00
C PRO A 12 20.04 -4.69 -4.46
N PHE A 13 19.95 -3.65 -5.29
CA PHE A 13 18.67 -3.13 -5.77
C PHE A 13 18.72 -2.71 -7.23
N ARG A 14 17.55 -2.71 -7.87
CA ARG A 14 17.33 -2.09 -9.18
C ARG A 14 16.52 -0.81 -8.97
N LEU A 15 16.80 0.21 -9.76
CA LEU A 15 16.13 1.50 -9.68
C LEU A 15 15.27 1.74 -10.93
N TYR A 16 13.98 1.99 -10.74
CA TYR A 16 13.09 2.47 -11.79
C TYR A 16 12.70 3.91 -11.48
N VAL A 17 12.99 4.83 -12.39
CA VAL A 17 12.67 6.25 -12.24
C VAL A 17 11.70 6.65 -13.34
N THR A 18 10.55 7.18 -12.96
CA THR A 18 9.60 7.80 -13.90
C THR A 18 9.76 9.31 -13.90
N SER A 19 9.64 9.95 -15.06
CA SER A 19 9.63 11.41 -15.17
C SER A 19 8.73 11.88 -16.30
N SER A 20 7.96 12.94 -16.03
CA SER A 20 7.20 13.67 -17.05
C SER A 20 7.99 14.79 -17.71
N HIS A 21 9.21 15.06 -17.24
CA HIS A 21 10.10 16.03 -17.82
C HIS A 21 10.98 15.35 -18.87
N PHE A 22 10.47 15.32 -20.10
CA PHE A 22 11.21 14.80 -21.25
C PHE A 22 12.48 15.64 -21.48
N GLY A 23 13.65 15.00 -21.40
CA GLY A 23 14.95 15.64 -21.65
C GLY A 23 15.68 16.17 -20.42
N ASP A 24 15.08 16.13 -19.23
CA ASP A 24 15.79 16.48 -18.00
C ASP A 24 16.88 15.46 -17.68
N LYS A 25 18.04 15.95 -17.23
CA LYS A 25 19.11 15.09 -16.72
C LYS A 25 18.69 14.52 -15.36
N ILE A 26 18.16 13.30 -15.36
CA ILE A 26 17.86 12.57 -14.14
C ILE A 26 19.17 12.07 -13.53
N THR A 27 19.46 12.50 -12.31
CA THR A 27 20.62 12.02 -11.55
C THR A 27 20.33 10.62 -11.00
N ILE A 28 21.03 9.62 -11.52
CA ILE A 28 21.05 8.27 -10.97
C ILE A 28 22.06 8.23 -9.81
N PRO A 29 21.71 7.67 -8.64
CA PRO A 29 22.62 7.55 -7.51
C PRO A 29 23.79 6.61 -7.82
N GLU A 30 25.01 7.01 -7.47
CA GLU A 30 26.19 6.15 -7.52
C GLU A 30 26.25 5.31 -6.23
N SER A 31 25.92 4.02 -6.33
CA SER A 31 25.96 3.08 -5.19
C SER A 31 26.54 1.74 -5.64
N PRO A 32 27.43 1.10 -4.85
CA PRO A 32 27.93 -0.24 -5.15
C PRO A 32 26.82 -1.32 -5.10
N TYR A 33 25.66 -0.99 -4.52
CA TYR A 33 24.50 -1.88 -4.45
C TYR A 33 23.50 -1.69 -5.59
N LEU A 34 23.67 -0.66 -6.44
CA LEU A 34 22.81 -0.43 -7.59
C LEU A 34 23.19 -1.40 -8.72
N LEU A 35 22.31 -2.37 -9.01
CA LEU A 35 22.51 -3.36 -10.06
C LEU A 35 22.21 -2.80 -11.45
N ASN A 36 21.14 -2.02 -11.57
CA ASN A 36 20.71 -1.38 -12.81
C ASN A 36 19.78 -0.19 -12.50
N ALA A 37 19.76 0.81 -13.37
CA ALA A 37 18.82 1.91 -13.34
C ALA A 37 18.09 2.04 -14.69
N THR A 38 16.76 2.06 -14.65
CA THR A 38 15.91 2.28 -15.81
C THR A 38 15.14 3.59 -15.64
N VAL A 39 15.17 4.44 -16.67
CA VAL A 39 14.42 5.68 -16.72
C VAL A 39 13.26 5.51 -17.69
N LEU A 40 12.04 5.74 -17.21
CA LEU A 40 10.82 5.65 -18.00
C LEU A 40 10.22 7.06 -18.17
N PRO A 41 10.27 7.64 -19.38
CA PRO A 41 9.53 8.86 -19.67
C PRO A 41 8.03 8.55 -19.67
N VAL A 42 7.25 9.37 -18.97
CA VAL A 42 5.80 9.18 -18.81
C VAL A 42 5.07 10.51 -18.98
N GLU A 43 3.76 10.49 -19.19
CA GLU A 43 2.97 11.71 -19.19
C GLU A 43 2.78 12.25 -17.76
N ASN A 44 2.54 13.56 -17.62
CA ASN A 44 2.11 14.14 -16.34
C ASN A 44 0.62 13.85 -16.10
N ARG A 45 0.28 12.58 -15.89
CA ARG A 45 -1.10 12.08 -15.75
C ARG A 45 -1.16 11.09 -14.59
N GLY A 46 -2.26 11.09 -13.83
CA GLY A 46 -2.47 10.15 -12.74
C GLY A 46 -1.47 10.25 -11.57
N ARG A 47 -0.88 11.44 -11.38
CA ARG A 47 0.01 11.78 -10.26
C ARG A 47 1.22 10.86 -10.14
N ASP A 48 1.53 10.41 -8.93
CA ASP A 48 2.57 9.41 -8.67
C ASP A 48 2.07 7.97 -8.83
N ILE A 49 0.78 7.77 -9.09
CA ILE A 49 0.15 6.46 -9.15
C ILE A 49 0.31 5.85 -10.53
N LEU A 50 -0.17 6.52 -11.58
CA LEU A 50 -0.08 5.99 -12.95
C LEU A 50 1.38 5.74 -13.38
N PRO A 51 2.33 6.67 -13.15
CA PRO A 51 3.75 6.40 -13.40
C PRO A 51 4.27 5.17 -12.63
N PHE A 52 3.87 5.00 -11.37
CA PHE A 52 4.25 3.83 -10.59
C PHE A 52 3.70 2.54 -11.20
N LEU A 53 2.45 2.51 -11.67
CA LEU A 53 1.88 1.32 -12.32
C LEU A 53 2.60 0.99 -13.63
N HIS A 54 2.99 1.99 -14.43
CA HIS A 54 3.85 1.78 -15.59
C HIS A 54 5.21 1.19 -15.20
N ALA A 55 5.85 1.72 -14.16
CA ALA A 55 7.12 1.18 -13.66
C ALA A 55 6.97 -0.25 -13.13
N LEU A 56 5.89 -0.55 -12.40
CA LEU A 56 5.60 -1.87 -11.86
C LEU A 56 5.38 -2.90 -12.98
N ALA A 57 4.67 -2.53 -14.05
CA ALA A 57 4.42 -3.36 -15.22
C ALA A 57 5.69 -3.58 -16.07
N ALA A 58 6.52 -2.55 -16.22
CA ALA A 58 7.77 -2.64 -17.00
C ALA A 58 8.91 -3.34 -16.24
N ALA A 59 8.84 -3.39 -14.91
CA ALA A 59 9.90 -3.94 -14.12
C ALA A 59 10.03 -5.46 -14.27
N ASP A 60 11.29 -5.91 -14.40
CA ASP A 60 11.69 -7.31 -14.30
C ASP A 60 11.15 -7.98 -13.02
N ASP A 61 11.26 -9.29 -12.91
CA ASP A 61 10.87 -9.98 -11.69
C ASP A 61 11.68 -9.49 -10.46
N PHE A 62 10.96 -9.24 -9.37
CA PHE A 62 11.47 -8.85 -8.07
C PHE A 62 10.42 -9.19 -7.01
N GLU A 63 10.88 -9.45 -5.78
CA GLU A 63 9.98 -9.79 -4.69
C GLU A 63 9.52 -8.54 -3.93
N ILE A 64 10.48 -7.80 -3.36
CA ILE A 64 10.25 -6.64 -2.49
C ILE A 64 10.58 -5.37 -3.26
N GLY A 65 9.67 -4.40 -3.24
CA GLY A 65 9.84 -3.08 -3.81
C GLY A 65 9.61 -1.98 -2.77
N LEU A 66 10.21 -0.81 -3.04
CA LEU A 66 9.95 0.42 -2.30
C LEU A 66 9.46 1.49 -3.28
N LYS A 67 8.22 1.96 -3.08
CA LYS A 67 7.66 3.07 -3.85
C LYS A 67 7.98 4.40 -3.16
N LEU A 68 8.68 5.28 -3.87
CA LEU A 68 8.96 6.65 -3.45
C LEU A 68 8.57 7.61 -4.57
N HIS A 69 8.24 8.85 -4.22
CA HIS A 69 8.07 9.92 -5.19
C HIS A 69 8.51 11.26 -4.62
N THR A 70 8.59 12.31 -5.44
CA THR A 70 9.13 13.60 -4.98
C THR A 70 8.25 14.29 -3.94
N LYS A 71 6.97 13.90 -3.80
CA LYS A 71 5.93 14.51 -2.96
C LYS A 71 6.05 16.03 -2.89
N LYS A 72 5.52 16.69 -3.92
CA LYS A 72 5.35 18.14 -3.92
C LYS A 72 3.94 18.43 -3.41
N SER A 73 3.83 19.00 -2.21
CA SER A 73 2.56 19.51 -1.66
C SER A 73 2.61 21.04 -1.59
N PRO A 74 2.67 21.76 -2.72
CA PRO A 74 2.87 23.22 -2.73
C PRO A 74 1.74 23.98 -2.03
N GLN A 75 0.56 23.38 -1.89
CA GLN A 75 -0.60 23.98 -1.23
C GLN A 75 -0.54 23.92 0.31
N ARG A 76 0.47 23.27 0.91
CA ARG A 76 0.59 23.16 2.37
C ARG A 76 1.90 23.75 2.88
N ALA A 77 1.80 24.55 3.95
CA ALA A 77 2.97 25.11 4.63
C ALA A 77 3.89 24.02 5.23
N ASP A 78 3.34 22.84 5.57
CA ASP A 78 4.05 21.70 6.19
C ASP A 78 4.51 20.62 5.19
N GLY A 79 4.34 20.84 3.88
CA GLY A 79 4.57 19.80 2.86
C GLY A 79 6.01 19.23 2.85
N ALA A 80 7.00 20.05 3.18
CA ALA A 80 8.40 19.61 3.31
C ALA A 80 8.62 18.69 4.52
N GLN A 81 7.97 18.99 5.65
CA GLN A 81 8.04 18.17 6.86
C GLN A 81 7.34 16.82 6.63
N TRP A 82 6.13 16.82 6.05
CA TRP A 82 5.43 15.59 5.68
C TRP A 82 6.32 14.68 4.83
N ARG A 83 6.93 15.23 3.77
CA ARG A 83 7.86 14.46 2.94
C ARG A 83 9.05 13.93 3.73
N ALA A 84 9.61 14.72 4.64
CA ALA A 84 10.72 14.28 5.49
C ALA A 84 10.31 13.12 6.40
N ASP A 85 9.10 13.14 6.96
CA ASP A 85 8.55 12.10 7.84
C ASP A 85 8.27 10.79 7.09
N LEU A 86 7.72 10.86 5.87
CA LEU A 86 7.57 9.69 5.00
C LEU A 86 8.93 9.04 4.71
N LEU A 87 9.92 9.85 4.33
CA LEU A 87 11.25 9.36 3.98
C LEU A 87 12.02 8.83 5.20
N SER A 88 11.88 9.45 6.37
CA SER A 88 12.53 8.99 7.60
C SER A 88 11.94 7.67 8.07
N SER A 89 10.64 7.42 7.85
CA SER A 89 10.02 6.13 8.15
C SER A 89 10.41 5.02 7.16
N LEU A 90 10.51 5.32 5.86
CA LEU A 90 10.74 4.29 4.83
C LEU A 90 12.22 4.01 4.56
N LEU A 91 13.08 5.00 4.79
CA LEU A 91 14.52 4.93 4.66
C LEU A 91 15.16 5.47 5.94
N PRO A 92 15.05 4.82 7.12
CA PRO A 92 15.52 5.41 8.39
C PRO A 92 17.05 5.58 8.46
N SER A 93 17.77 4.48 8.62
CA SER A 93 19.23 4.37 8.66
C SER A 93 19.68 3.16 7.83
N ARG A 94 20.98 2.96 7.63
CA ARG A 94 21.52 1.75 6.95
C ARG A 94 21.04 0.46 7.62
N SER A 95 21.20 0.38 8.94
CA SER A 95 20.70 -0.75 9.73
C SER A 95 19.18 -0.86 9.63
N GLY A 96 18.45 0.24 9.78
CA GLY A 96 17.00 0.21 9.76
C GLY A 96 16.41 -0.21 8.40
N VAL A 97 17.02 0.14 7.26
CA VAL A 97 16.61 -0.40 5.96
C VAL A 97 16.88 -1.90 5.88
N SER A 98 18.03 -2.35 6.39
CA SER A 98 18.37 -3.77 6.45
C SER A 98 17.40 -4.56 7.34
N ASP A 99 16.97 -3.98 8.45
CA ASP A 99 15.98 -4.55 9.37
C ASP A 99 14.60 -4.66 8.70
N ILE A 100 14.16 -3.63 7.98
CA ILE A 100 12.91 -3.65 7.20
C ILE A 100 12.94 -4.80 6.18
N VAL A 101 14.02 -4.89 5.38
CA VAL A 101 14.16 -5.95 4.36
C VAL A 101 14.19 -7.33 5.02
N THR A 102 14.93 -7.48 6.12
CA THR A 102 14.99 -8.74 6.90
C THR A 102 13.61 -9.13 7.43
N SER A 103 12.84 -8.17 7.92
CA SER A 103 11.47 -8.38 8.40
C SER A 103 10.54 -8.83 7.27
N LEU A 104 10.61 -8.21 6.09
CA LEU A 104 9.83 -8.61 4.91
C LEU A 104 10.23 -9.98 4.36
N VAL A 105 11.51 -10.34 4.41
CA VAL A 105 11.98 -11.69 4.05
C VAL A 105 11.46 -12.74 5.03
N ARG A 106 11.40 -12.40 6.34
CA ARG A 106 10.88 -13.28 7.38
C ARG A 106 9.36 -13.47 7.26
N HIS A 107 8.62 -12.37 7.08
CA HIS A 107 7.16 -12.34 7.09
C HIS A 107 6.60 -12.27 5.65
N THR A 108 6.65 -13.41 4.97
CA THR A 108 6.24 -13.52 3.55
C THR A 108 4.77 -13.20 3.29
N GLY A 109 3.90 -13.21 4.31
CA GLY A 109 2.50 -12.80 4.23
C GLY A 109 2.27 -11.29 4.14
N ILE A 110 3.31 -10.47 4.33
CA ILE A 110 3.21 -9.01 4.25
C ILE A 110 3.34 -8.55 2.80
N GLY A 111 2.29 -7.89 2.29
CA GLY A 111 2.26 -7.36 0.93
C GLY A 111 2.48 -5.86 0.83
N LEU A 112 2.18 -5.10 1.88
CA LEU A 112 2.34 -3.65 1.92
C LEU A 112 2.72 -3.18 3.32
N VAL A 113 3.68 -2.26 3.42
CA VAL A 113 4.07 -1.60 4.68
C VAL A 113 3.93 -0.09 4.52
N ALA A 114 2.95 0.48 5.22
CA ALA A 114 2.72 1.91 5.27
C ALA A 114 3.68 2.59 6.27
N PRO A 115 4.14 3.82 5.98
CA PRO A 115 5.03 4.55 6.88
C PRO A 115 4.36 4.86 8.23
N SER A 116 5.18 4.99 9.28
CA SER A 116 4.75 5.33 10.63
C SER A 116 4.02 6.67 10.64
N GLY A 117 2.83 6.73 11.26
CA GLY A 117 1.99 7.94 11.29
C GLY A 117 1.22 8.23 10.00
N PHE A 118 1.42 7.42 8.95
CA PHE A 118 0.76 7.55 7.65
C PHE A 118 -0.03 6.28 7.26
N CYS A 119 -0.22 5.36 8.21
CA CYS A 119 -1.02 4.15 8.03
C CYS A 119 -2.46 4.45 8.46
N LEU A 120 -3.41 4.42 7.52
CA LEU A 120 -4.81 4.73 7.79
C LEU A 120 -5.71 3.56 7.37
N PRO A 121 -6.77 3.22 8.13
CA PRO A 121 -7.72 2.19 7.72
C PRO A 121 -8.50 2.63 6.48
N VAL A 122 -8.73 1.74 5.50
CA VAL A 122 -9.40 2.13 4.25
C VAL A 122 -10.85 2.57 4.47
N ARG A 123 -11.65 1.77 5.18
CA ARG A 123 -13.11 1.96 5.32
C ARG A 123 -13.53 3.39 5.71
N PRO A 124 -13.02 4.00 6.81
CA PRO A 124 -13.42 5.36 7.19
C PRO A 124 -12.80 6.46 6.31
N TRP A 125 -11.88 6.10 5.42
CA TRP A 125 -11.12 7.01 4.56
C TRP A 125 -11.37 6.79 3.07
N VAL A 126 -12.48 6.11 2.72
CA VAL A 126 -12.99 6.05 1.35
C VAL A 126 -13.40 7.44 0.88
N LEU A 127 -14.15 8.19 1.71
CA LEU A 127 -14.63 9.54 1.39
C LEU A 127 -15.29 9.58 -0.01
N GLU A 128 -14.84 10.47 -0.90
CA GLU A 128 -15.37 10.64 -2.25
C GLU A 128 -14.85 9.58 -3.25
N ASN A 129 -13.97 8.67 -2.82
CA ASN A 129 -13.31 7.72 -3.71
C ASN A 129 -14.14 6.48 -4.06
N GLY A 130 -15.26 6.23 -3.38
CA GLY A 130 -16.08 5.02 -3.57
C GLY A 130 -16.49 4.76 -5.03
N PRO A 131 -17.04 5.74 -5.77
CA PRO A 131 -17.37 5.56 -7.19
C PRO A 131 -16.16 5.23 -8.06
N ALA A 132 -14.99 5.84 -7.79
CA ALA A 132 -13.76 5.58 -8.52
C ALA A 132 -13.19 4.17 -8.21
N MET A 133 -13.26 3.74 -6.94
CA MET A 133 -12.89 2.38 -6.52
C MET A 133 -13.75 1.31 -7.24
N ASN A 134 -15.06 1.53 -7.34
CA ASN A 134 -15.96 0.64 -8.08
C ASN A 134 -15.59 0.53 -9.57
N ARG A 135 -15.24 1.65 -10.21
CA ARG A 135 -14.79 1.63 -11.62
C ARG A 135 -13.49 0.84 -11.80
N ILE A 136 -12.52 1.02 -10.89
CA ILE A 136 -11.24 0.29 -10.92
C ILE A 136 -11.49 -1.22 -10.84
N PHE A 137 -12.26 -1.67 -9.84
CA PHE A 137 -12.53 -3.10 -9.67
C PHE A 137 -13.35 -3.72 -10.81
N HIS A 138 -14.31 -2.97 -11.34
CA HIS A 138 -15.05 -3.42 -12.52
C HIS A 138 -14.13 -3.68 -13.72
N VAL A 139 -13.11 -2.83 -13.94
CA VAL A 139 -12.15 -3.01 -15.04
C VAL A 139 -11.28 -4.25 -14.87
N ILE A 140 -10.96 -4.63 -13.64
CA ILE A 140 -10.22 -5.88 -13.36
C ILE A 140 -11.15 -7.06 -13.03
N ASP A 141 -12.39 -6.99 -13.52
CA ASP A 141 -13.38 -8.07 -13.47
C ASP A 141 -13.63 -8.58 -12.03
N HIS A 142 -13.67 -7.65 -11.07
CA HIS A 142 -14.00 -7.92 -9.67
C HIS A 142 -15.21 -7.11 -9.20
N ASP A 143 -16.11 -7.76 -8.48
CA ASP A 143 -17.23 -7.10 -7.81
C ASP A 143 -16.77 -6.62 -6.43
N PHE A 144 -16.49 -5.33 -6.32
CA PHE A 144 -16.08 -4.71 -5.05
C PHE A 144 -17.18 -4.86 -3.99
N SER A 145 -16.81 -5.40 -2.85
CA SER A 145 -17.68 -5.58 -1.70
C SER A 145 -17.17 -4.79 -0.50
N ASP A 146 -18.07 -4.40 0.39
CA ASP A 146 -17.67 -3.72 1.62
C ASP A 146 -16.67 -4.54 2.44
N THR A 147 -16.78 -5.87 2.44
CA THR A 147 -15.88 -6.76 3.17
C THR A 147 -14.45 -6.78 2.63
N ASP A 148 -14.24 -6.32 1.38
CA ASP A 148 -12.90 -6.19 0.81
C ASP A 148 -12.07 -5.13 1.55
N MET A 149 -12.73 -4.16 2.21
CA MET A 149 -12.06 -3.11 2.98
C MET A 149 -11.73 -3.52 4.42
N ASP A 150 -12.20 -4.67 4.91
CA ASP A 150 -11.97 -5.07 6.30
C ASP A 150 -10.50 -5.40 6.53
N ASP A 151 -9.96 -4.92 7.66
CA ASP A 151 -8.55 -5.08 8.04
C ASP A 151 -7.56 -4.64 6.94
N THR A 152 -7.91 -3.60 6.17
CA THR A 152 -7.03 -3.02 5.14
C THR A 152 -6.56 -1.63 5.53
N TYR A 153 -5.29 -1.36 5.27
CA TYR A 153 -4.61 -0.15 5.71
C TYR A 153 -3.76 0.44 4.59
N PHE A 154 -4.05 1.68 4.19
CA PHE A 154 -3.31 2.35 3.11
C PHE A 154 -2.24 3.29 3.66
N ALA A 155 -1.23 3.55 2.82
CA ALA A 155 -0.20 4.53 3.06
C ALA A 155 -0.66 5.91 2.57
N ALA A 156 -1.10 6.76 3.49
CA ALA A 156 -1.48 8.14 3.21
C ALA A 156 -0.27 8.94 2.69
N GLY A 157 -0.34 9.35 1.42
CA GLY A 157 0.81 9.94 0.72
C GLY A 157 1.59 8.95 -0.15
N SER A 158 1.04 7.76 -0.38
CA SER A 158 1.38 6.85 -1.49
C SER A 158 2.85 6.47 -1.62
N MET A 159 3.61 6.47 -0.52
CA MET A 159 4.94 5.88 -0.42
C MET A 159 4.90 4.71 0.54
N PHE A 160 5.44 3.56 0.14
CA PHE A 160 5.34 2.32 0.93
C PHE A 160 6.32 1.27 0.42
N TRP A 161 6.67 0.33 1.31
CA TRP A 161 7.26 -0.95 0.89
C TRP A 161 6.15 -1.89 0.44
N PHE A 162 6.43 -2.77 -0.52
CA PHE A 162 5.45 -3.72 -1.02
C PHE A 162 6.09 -4.99 -1.56
N ARG A 163 5.28 -6.04 -1.69
CA ARG A 163 5.62 -7.23 -2.46
C ARG A 163 5.01 -7.14 -3.86
N LYS A 164 5.78 -7.40 -4.92
CA LYS A 164 5.29 -7.28 -6.32
C LYS A 164 4.00 -8.09 -6.53
N GLN A 165 3.97 -9.31 -6.01
CA GLN A 165 2.81 -10.20 -6.15
C GLN A 165 1.55 -9.62 -5.52
N ALA A 166 1.66 -8.87 -4.41
CA ALA A 166 0.52 -8.26 -3.74
C ALA A 166 -0.19 -7.20 -4.59
N LEU A 167 0.49 -6.62 -5.59
CA LEU A 167 -0.06 -5.58 -6.47
C LEU A 167 -0.23 -6.03 -7.93
N SER A 168 0.03 -7.30 -8.23
CA SER A 168 0.12 -7.79 -9.61
C SER A 168 -1.20 -7.74 -10.40
N GLY A 169 -2.36 -7.62 -9.73
CA GLY A 169 -3.64 -7.37 -10.43
C GLY A 169 -3.79 -5.93 -10.93
N LEU A 170 -2.95 -4.99 -10.48
CA LEU A 170 -3.05 -3.56 -10.80
C LEU A 170 -2.19 -3.15 -11.99
N THR A 171 -1.51 -4.10 -12.64
CA THR A 171 -0.74 -3.86 -13.86
C THR A 171 -1.56 -4.11 -15.13
N ASP A 172 -2.88 -4.31 -15.02
CA ASP A 172 -3.77 -4.46 -16.16
C ASP A 172 -3.78 -3.15 -17.00
N PRO A 173 -3.42 -3.18 -18.29
CA PRO A 173 -3.38 -1.98 -19.12
C PRO A 173 -4.71 -1.22 -19.19
N ARG A 174 -5.86 -1.89 -19.04
CA ARG A 174 -7.19 -1.26 -19.06
C ARG A 174 -7.38 -0.25 -17.92
N LEU A 175 -6.66 -0.42 -16.81
CA LEU A 175 -6.71 0.52 -15.68
C LEU A 175 -6.11 1.88 -16.05
N MET A 176 -5.12 1.91 -16.95
CA MET A 176 -4.37 3.13 -17.29
C MET A 176 -5.28 4.15 -17.97
N ASP A 177 -6.28 3.69 -18.72
CA ASP A 177 -7.24 4.54 -19.43
C ASP A 177 -8.19 5.29 -18.49
N LEU A 178 -8.38 4.80 -17.26
CA LEU A 178 -9.27 5.43 -16.29
C LEU A 178 -8.73 6.75 -15.73
N PHE A 179 -7.40 6.92 -15.70
CA PHE A 179 -6.77 8.03 -14.99
C PHE A 179 -7.07 9.39 -15.61
N GLU A 180 -7.39 10.37 -14.77
CA GLU A 180 -7.67 11.72 -15.19
C GLU A 180 -6.38 12.48 -15.59
N GLN A 181 -6.51 13.50 -16.45
CA GLN A 181 -5.45 14.49 -16.68
C GLN A 181 -5.16 15.25 -15.38
N GLU A 182 -3.91 15.65 -15.15
CA GLU A 182 -3.54 16.40 -13.95
C GLU A 182 -3.93 17.89 -14.09
N GLU A 183 -4.94 18.31 -13.33
CA GLU A 183 -5.44 19.70 -13.30
C GLU A 183 -5.45 20.29 -11.88
N GLY A 184 -4.75 19.67 -10.93
CA GLY A 184 -4.68 20.13 -9.54
C GLY A 184 -5.83 19.63 -8.65
N GLN A 185 -6.50 18.54 -9.04
CA GLN A 185 -7.63 17.96 -8.30
C GLN A 185 -7.24 17.56 -6.86
N LEU A 186 -8.16 17.61 -5.90
CA LEU A 186 -7.82 17.38 -4.48
C LEU A 186 -8.20 15.99 -3.95
N ASP A 187 -9.30 15.38 -4.41
CA ASP A 187 -9.75 14.03 -4.03
C ASP A 187 -10.68 13.45 -5.12
N GLY A 188 -11.15 12.20 -4.97
CA GLY A 188 -12.19 11.58 -5.80
C GLY A 188 -11.76 11.12 -7.19
N THR A 189 -10.47 11.27 -7.52
CA THR A 189 -9.86 10.81 -8.77
C THR A 189 -9.49 9.34 -8.71
N ILE A 190 -9.22 8.72 -9.85
CA ILE A 190 -8.71 7.34 -9.92
C ILE A 190 -7.39 7.19 -9.16
N ALA A 191 -6.52 8.21 -9.17
CA ALA A 191 -5.28 8.19 -8.41
C ALA A 191 -5.53 8.12 -6.89
N HIS A 192 -6.42 8.96 -6.34
CA HIS A 192 -6.73 8.94 -4.91
C HIS A 192 -7.46 7.65 -4.49
N ALA A 193 -8.35 7.15 -5.35
CA ALA A 193 -9.00 5.85 -5.16
C ALA A 193 -7.98 4.71 -5.15
N MET A 194 -6.99 4.73 -6.06
CA MET A 194 -5.97 3.69 -6.14
C MET A 194 -5.13 3.58 -4.85
N GLU A 195 -4.92 4.68 -4.11
CA GLU A 195 -4.28 4.63 -2.79
C GLU A 195 -5.01 3.67 -1.84
N ARG A 196 -6.35 3.65 -1.88
CA ARG A 196 -7.19 2.75 -1.07
C ARG A 196 -7.25 1.35 -1.68
N ILE A 197 -7.14 1.23 -2.99
CA ILE A 197 -7.16 -0.06 -3.70
C ILE A 197 -5.89 -0.87 -3.43
N PHE A 198 -4.71 -0.25 -3.29
CA PHE A 198 -3.46 -1.00 -3.05
C PHE A 198 -3.56 -2.04 -1.91
N PRO A 199 -3.98 -1.69 -0.68
CA PRO A 199 -4.11 -2.69 0.39
C PRO A 199 -5.30 -3.64 0.19
N VAL A 200 -6.35 -3.23 -0.53
CA VAL A 200 -7.49 -4.10 -0.85
C VAL A 200 -7.08 -5.19 -1.85
N GLU A 201 -6.32 -4.83 -2.87
CA GLU A 201 -5.76 -5.81 -3.82
C GLU A 201 -4.75 -6.72 -3.12
N ALA A 202 -3.91 -6.18 -2.24
CA ALA A 202 -3.02 -7.00 -1.42
C ALA A 202 -3.82 -8.06 -0.64
N ARG A 203 -4.92 -7.66 0.01
CA ARG A 203 -5.81 -8.58 0.73
C ARG A 203 -6.46 -9.61 -0.19
N ARG A 204 -6.95 -9.22 -1.37
CA ARG A 204 -7.51 -10.15 -2.38
C ARG A 204 -6.51 -11.23 -2.79
N ARG A 205 -5.22 -10.91 -2.70
CA ARG A 205 -4.11 -11.81 -3.01
C ARG A 205 -3.53 -12.49 -1.77
N ASP A 206 -4.28 -12.55 -0.67
CA ASP A 206 -3.91 -13.17 0.60
C ASP A 206 -2.70 -12.50 1.29
N TYR A 207 -2.43 -11.22 1.02
CA TYR A 207 -1.38 -10.44 1.68
C TYR A 207 -1.91 -9.44 2.69
N LEU A 208 -1.12 -9.19 3.73
CA LEU A 208 -1.37 -8.18 4.76
C LEU A 208 -0.87 -6.80 4.32
N SER A 209 -1.65 -5.77 4.64
CA SER A 209 -1.21 -4.38 4.63
C SER A 209 -1.00 -3.91 6.08
N VAL A 210 0.22 -3.50 6.43
CA VAL A 210 0.63 -3.29 7.82
C VAL A 210 1.24 -1.92 8.05
N ALA A 211 1.27 -1.46 9.31
CA ALA A 211 1.98 -0.25 9.69
C ALA A 211 3.46 -0.55 9.95
N MET A 212 4.38 0.33 9.53
CA MET A 212 5.83 0.18 9.78
C MET A 212 6.17 -0.19 11.24
N PRO A 213 5.61 0.48 12.28
CA PRO A 213 5.93 0.13 13.67
C PRO A 213 5.52 -1.29 14.10
N ALA A 214 4.59 -1.94 13.38
CA ALA A 214 4.14 -3.30 13.67
C ALA A 214 5.19 -4.36 13.31
N ILE A 215 6.13 -4.03 12.41
CA ILE A 215 7.13 -4.96 11.87
C ILE A 215 8.57 -4.64 12.30
N MET A 216 8.76 -3.51 12.98
CA MET A 216 10.06 -3.00 13.45
C MET A 216 10.34 -3.32 14.92
N GLN A 217 9.60 -4.27 15.51
CA GLN A 217 9.85 -4.73 16.87
C GLN A 217 10.91 -5.83 16.85
N ASP A 218 11.79 -5.84 17.85
CA ASP A 218 12.85 -6.85 18.01
C ASP A 218 12.28 -8.13 18.65
N GLU A 219 11.31 -8.73 17.98
CA GLU A 219 10.65 -9.96 18.40
C GLU A 219 10.68 -10.97 17.25
N PRO A 220 11.50 -12.03 17.35
CA PRO A 220 11.45 -13.10 16.37
C PRO A 220 10.10 -13.84 16.51
N ASP A 221 9.48 -14.14 15.36
CA ASP A 221 8.33 -15.05 15.22
C ASP A 221 6.96 -14.51 15.69
N VAL A 222 6.75 -13.20 15.56
CA VAL A 222 5.43 -12.58 15.75
C VAL A 222 4.44 -13.12 14.71
N SER A 223 3.27 -13.58 15.16
CA SER A 223 2.23 -14.09 14.26
C SER A 223 1.61 -12.98 13.41
N ASP A 224 1.12 -13.33 12.22
CA ASP A 224 0.34 -12.44 11.36
C ASP A 224 -0.86 -11.79 12.06
N THR A 225 -1.46 -12.47 13.04
CA THR A 225 -2.58 -11.90 13.82
C THR A 225 -2.10 -10.79 14.72
N GLU A 226 -0.97 -10.99 15.40
CA GLU A 226 -0.37 -10.01 16.27
C GLU A 226 0.15 -8.78 15.48
N ILE A 227 0.76 -8.99 14.30
CA ILE A 227 1.17 -7.89 13.41
C ILE A 227 -0.04 -7.05 12.99
N MET A 228 -1.18 -7.68 12.69
CA MET A 228 -2.41 -6.97 12.32
C MET A 228 -3.04 -6.22 13.50
N LEU A 229 -3.01 -6.79 14.71
CA LEU A 229 -3.47 -6.11 15.92
C LEU A 229 -2.64 -4.85 16.17
N ARG A 230 -1.31 -4.96 16.13
CA ARG A 230 -0.40 -3.80 16.24
C ARG A 230 -0.68 -2.77 15.14
N THR A 231 -0.89 -3.22 13.91
CA THR A 231 -1.24 -2.32 12.79
C THR A 231 -2.52 -1.54 13.10
N HIS A 232 -3.56 -2.23 13.58
CA HIS A 232 -4.83 -1.62 13.95
C HIS A 232 -4.64 -0.55 15.03
N GLU A 233 -3.92 -0.87 16.10
CA GLU A 233 -3.61 0.08 17.17
C GLU A 233 -2.86 1.31 16.66
N HIS A 234 -1.90 1.13 15.77
CA HIS A 234 -1.14 2.25 15.19
C HIS A 234 -1.98 3.11 14.25
N ALA A 235 -2.86 2.51 13.46
CA ALA A 235 -3.69 3.21 12.48
C ALA A 235 -4.86 3.98 13.12
N LEU A 236 -5.26 3.60 14.35
CA LEU A 236 -6.26 4.32 15.14
C LEU A 236 -5.66 5.36 16.09
N LYS A 237 -4.35 5.61 16.05
CA LYS A 237 -3.77 6.71 16.82
C LYS A 237 -4.24 8.05 16.22
N PRO A 238 -4.83 8.95 17.03
CA PRO A 238 -5.24 10.26 16.53
C PRO A 238 -4.05 11.00 15.91
N SER A 239 -4.24 11.54 14.72
CA SER A 239 -3.23 12.28 13.98
C SER A 239 -3.76 13.65 13.61
N LEU A 240 -2.98 14.70 13.89
CA LEU A 240 -3.29 16.07 13.45
C LEU A 240 -3.19 16.23 11.93
N LEU A 241 -2.42 15.36 11.26
CA LEU A 241 -2.29 15.35 9.80
C LEU A 241 -3.53 14.77 9.13
N PHE A 242 -4.20 13.83 9.80
CA PHE A 242 -5.34 13.08 9.29
C PHE A 242 -6.47 13.12 10.31
N PRO A 243 -7.15 14.27 10.45
CA PRO A 243 -8.27 14.35 11.35
C PRO A 243 -9.41 13.47 10.81
N SER A 244 -9.64 12.30 11.41
CA SER A 244 -10.74 11.41 11.06
C SER A 244 -11.93 11.74 11.94
N PRO A 245 -13.17 11.80 11.39
CA PRO A 245 -14.36 12.07 12.19
C PRO A 245 -14.60 11.08 13.35
N TYR A 246 -13.91 9.93 13.35
CA TYR A 246 -14.12 8.85 14.31
C TYR A 246 -12.94 8.60 15.26
N VAL A 247 -11.80 9.22 14.99
CA VAL A 247 -10.53 8.93 15.68
C VAL A 247 -9.89 10.20 16.24
N SER A 248 -10.31 11.39 15.79
CA SER A 248 -9.73 12.65 16.24
C SER A 248 -10.39 13.18 17.52
N PRO A 249 -9.64 13.92 18.36
CA PRO A 249 -10.17 14.44 19.62
C PRO A 249 -11.39 15.36 19.46
N ASP A 250 -11.49 16.05 18.31
CA ASP A 250 -12.45 17.12 18.06
C ASP A 250 -13.64 16.72 17.16
N SER A 251 -13.79 15.45 16.81
CA SER A 251 -14.85 14.99 15.90
C SER A 251 -15.98 14.21 16.57
N ALA A 252 -17.20 14.38 16.06
CA ALA A 252 -18.41 13.74 16.61
C ALA A 252 -18.30 12.21 16.59
N ARG A 253 -18.40 11.59 17.78
CA ARG A 253 -18.15 10.16 18.02
C ARG A 253 -19.09 9.26 17.21
N PHE A 254 -18.50 8.32 16.47
CA PHE A 254 -19.16 7.10 15.98
C PHE A 254 -18.61 5.91 16.75
N GLU A 255 -19.46 4.96 17.11
CA GLU A 255 -19.00 3.70 17.71
C GLU A 255 -18.55 2.73 16.60
N PRO A 256 -17.27 2.31 16.57
CA PRO A 256 -16.80 1.35 15.58
C PRO A 256 -17.60 0.05 15.71
N SER A 257 -17.98 -0.54 14.57
CA SER A 257 -18.59 -1.87 14.58
C SER A 257 -17.60 -2.88 15.15
N PRO A 258 -18.05 -3.81 16.03
CA PRO A 258 -17.18 -4.83 16.59
C PRO A 258 -16.53 -5.64 15.46
N ILE A 259 -15.24 -5.96 15.64
CA ILE A 259 -14.49 -6.86 14.76
C ILE A 259 -15.34 -8.11 14.54
N SER A 260 -15.66 -8.42 13.28
CA SER A 260 -16.49 -9.59 13.01
C SER A 260 -15.67 -10.85 13.36
N ASN A 261 -16.18 -11.68 14.28
CA ASN A 261 -15.60 -12.99 14.62
C ASN A 261 -15.52 -13.95 13.41
N HIS A 262 -16.11 -13.57 12.28
CA HIS A 262 -16.01 -14.29 11.01
C HIS A 262 -14.57 -14.29 10.46
N SER A 263 -13.76 -13.24 10.68
CA SER A 263 -12.40 -13.18 10.14
C SER A 263 -11.46 -14.19 10.83
N LEU A 264 -11.66 -14.46 12.12
CA LEU A 264 -10.86 -15.43 12.87
C LEU A 264 -11.18 -16.88 12.48
N ALA A 265 -12.47 -17.22 12.32
CA ALA A 265 -12.90 -18.54 11.89
C ALA A 265 -12.46 -18.86 10.46
N PHE A 266 -12.53 -17.88 9.56
CA PHE A 266 -12.06 -18.05 8.18
C PHE A 266 -10.54 -18.22 8.09
N ARG A 267 -9.76 -17.51 8.93
CA ARG A 267 -8.29 -17.67 8.99
C ARG A 267 -7.85 -19.04 9.51
N ILE A 268 -8.57 -19.62 10.48
CA ILE A 268 -8.28 -20.97 11.00
C ILE A 268 -8.69 -22.04 9.99
N LEU A 269 -9.80 -21.85 9.28
CA LEU A 269 -10.36 -22.86 8.38
C LEU A 269 -9.91 -22.74 6.93
N ALA A 270 -9.33 -21.61 6.49
CA ALA A 270 -8.89 -21.41 5.11
C ALA A 270 -7.85 -22.45 4.62
N PRO A 271 -6.87 -22.89 5.41
CA PRO A 271 -5.97 -23.97 4.99
C PRO A 271 -6.70 -25.30 4.80
N VAL A 272 -7.63 -25.62 5.70
CA VAL A 272 -8.44 -26.84 5.66
C VAL A 272 -9.42 -26.81 4.49
N TYR A 273 -10.06 -25.66 4.24
CA TYR A 273 -10.97 -25.44 3.11
C TYR A 273 -10.25 -25.60 1.77
N ARG A 274 -8.99 -25.14 1.65
CA ARG A 274 -8.17 -25.31 0.44
C ARG A 274 -7.79 -26.77 0.16
N MET A 275 -7.76 -27.62 1.18
CA MET A 275 -7.48 -29.06 1.04
C MET A 275 -8.72 -29.88 0.63
N LEU A 276 -9.92 -29.29 0.62
CA LEU A 276 -11.13 -29.99 0.22
C LEU A 276 -11.26 -30.10 -1.32
N PRO A 277 -11.69 -31.26 -1.85
CA PRO A 277 -12.00 -31.41 -3.26
C PRO A 277 -13.17 -30.48 -3.67
N GLU A 278 -13.21 -30.06 -4.94
CA GLU A 278 -14.10 -28.98 -5.41
C GLU A 278 -15.58 -29.17 -5.08
N HIS A 279 -16.08 -30.40 -5.18
CA HIS A 279 -17.48 -30.70 -4.86
C HIS A 279 -17.81 -30.46 -3.37
N ALA A 280 -16.85 -30.68 -2.46
CA ALA A 280 -17.02 -30.40 -1.04
C ALA A 280 -16.95 -28.89 -0.74
N ARG A 281 -16.08 -28.16 -1.46
CA ARG A 281 -16.02 -26.68 -1.37
C ARG A 281 -17.32 -26.04 -1.87
N ALA A 282 -17.87 -26.51 -2.99
CA ALA A 282 -19.15 -26.04 -3.53
C ALA A 282 -20.31 -26.28 -2.55
N GLY A 283 -20.35 -27.44 -1.89
CA GLY A 283 -21.34 -27.76 -0.87
C GLY A 283 -21.25 -26.86 0.36
N LEU A 284 -20.04 -26.58 0.85
CA LEU A 284 -19.82 -25.67 1.98
C LEU A 284 -20.24 -24.23 1.65
N LYS A 285 -19.94 -23.77 0.42
CA LYS A 285 -20.29 -22.43 -0.07
C LYS A 285 -21.81 -22.25 -0.17
N ALA A 286 -22.54 -23.29 -0.58
CA ALA A 286 -24.00 -23.30 -0.62
C ALA A 286 -24.64 -23.30 0.79
N LEU A 287 -23.97 -23.91 1.78
CA LEU A 287 -24.42 -23.92 3.18
C LEU A 287 -24.19 -22.56 3.87
N LEU A 288 -23.07 -21.91 3.58
CA LEU A 288 -22.66 -20.64 4.19
C LEU A 288 -23.31 -19.41 3.54
N GLY A 289 -23.72 -19.50 2.26
CA GLY A 289 -24.41 -18.43 1.53
C GLY A 289 -25.92 -18.31 1.79
N ARG A 290 -26.47 -19.10 2.72
CA ARG A 290 -27.86 -18.95 3.21
C ARG A 290 -27.87 -18.33 4.60
N LYS A 291 -27.52 -17.05 4.73
CA LYS A 291 -27.88 -16.19 5.88
C LYS A 291 -27.88 -14.74 5.44
#